data_AF-A0A8T1YNT9-F1
#
_entry.id   AF-A0A8T1YNT9-F1
#
_cell.length_a   1.000
_cell.length_b   1.000
_cell.length_c   1.000
_cell.angle_alpha   90.00
_cell.angle_beta   90.00
_cell.angle_gamma   90.00
#
_symmetry.space_group_name_H-M   'P 1'
#
loop_
_entity.id
_entity.type
_entity.pdbx_description
1 polymer ?
#
loop_
_entity_poly.entity_id
_entity_poly.type
_entity_poly.pdbx_seq_one_letter_code
_entity_poly.pdbx_strand_id
1 'polypeptide(L)'
;MTYIPAAVMTDIVRRIGRDGFRNLGPLIAARPFFQEFVFSREVLVDVDLDEFLANTRLGREESIYRPFPLRCATEGHEIARYIEALCRLTQEGPSVEALEMLGEVGYSYISATFAFAVMLLCCGSYEQGMVVTRTFFSRIQTLEEAVAVAEVVEDQIRHIGPGHRNVFYGYIHFKEYPICYFAHTNSSSSICQNCFAFNYATRVHEMC
;
A
#
# COMPACT_ATOMS: atom_id res chain seq x y z
N MET A 1 5.91 -44.44 -12.57
CA MET A 1 5.65 -43.21 -11.79
C MET A 1 4.89 -42.25 -12.68
N THR A 2 3.65 -41.93 -12.34
CA THR A 2 2.84 -40.93 -13.04
C THR A 2 3.34 -39.54 -12.63
N TYR A 3 4.03 -38.86 -13.53
CA TYR A 3 4.51 -37.50 -13.32
C TYR A 3 3.33 -36.54 -13.53
N ILE A 4 3.00 -35.71 -12.53
CA ILE A 4 2.03 -34.64 -12.71
C ILE A 4 2.71 -33.59 -13.61
N PRO A 5 2.09 -33.18 -14.75
CA PRO A 5 2.67 -32.16 -15.60
C PRO A 5 2.94 -30.86 -14.83
N ALA A 6 4.07 -30.21 -15.11
CA ALA A 6 4.48 -28.97 -14.43
C ALA A 6 3.38 -27.90 -14.45
N ALA A 7 2.71 -27.70 -15.58
CA ALA A 7 1.60 -26.75 -15.71
C ALA A 7 0.41 -27.09 -14.78
N VAL A 8 0.11 -28.38 -14.58
CA VAL A 8 -0.94 -28.82 -13.65
C VAL A 8 -0.51 -28.56 -12.22
N MET A 9 0.77 -28.82 -11.89
CA MET A 9 1.31 -28.51 -10.57
C MET A 9 1.28 -27.01 -10.27
N THR A 10 1.71 -26.15 -11.20
CA THR A 10 1.60 -24.69 -11.07
C THR A 10 0.16 -24.25 -10.83
N ASP A 11 -0.82 -24.79 -11.59
CA ASP A 11 -2.23 -24.42 -11.39
C ASP A 11 -2.76 -24.85 -10.01
N ILE A 12 -2.36 -26.01 -9.50
CA ILE A 12 -2.70 -26.45 -8.14
C ILE A 12 -2.13 -25.48 -7.11
N VAL A 13 -0.84 -25.17 -7.19
CA VAL A 13 -0.16 -24.27 -6.25
C VAL A 13 -0.76 -22.86 -6.31
N ARG A 14 -1.07 -22.38 -7.51
CA ARG A 14 -1.73 -21.09 -7.73
C ARG A 14 -3.09 -21.00 -7.04
N ARG A 15 -3.92 -22.04 -7.16
CA ARG A 15 -5.22 -22.11 -6.46
C ARG A 15 -5.06 -22.11 -4.95
N ILE A 16 -4.08 -22.85 -4.43
CA ILE A 16 -3.76 -22.83 -2.98
C ILE A 16 -3.34 -21.42 -2.55
N GLY A 17 -2.56 -20.72 -3.37
CA GLY A 17 -2.14 -19.34 -3.11
C GLY A 17 -3.30 -18.33 -3.12
N ARG A 18 -4.30 -18.52 -3.99
CA ARG A 18 -5.52 -17.70 -4.01
C ARG A 18 -6.36 -17.80 -2.74
N ASP A 19 -6.26 -18.91 -2.02
CA ASP A 19 -6.93 -19.08 -0.73
C ASP A 19 -6.16 -18.42 0.43
N GLY A 20 -4.98 -17.83 0.15
CA GLY A 20 -4.16 -17.09 1.11
C GLY A 20 -2.70 -17.54 1.09
N PHE A 21 -1.77 -16.57 1.18
CA PHE A 21 -0.33 -16.84 1.10
C PHE A 21 0.18 -17.84 2.15
N ARG A 22 -0.43 -17.90 3.36
CA ARG A 22 -0.03 -18.85 4.41
C ARG A 22 -0.17 -20.30 4.00
N ASN A 23 -1.12 -20.61 3.11
CA ASN A 23 -1.35 -21.96 2.60
C ASN A 23 -0.19 -22.46 1.74
N LEU A 24 0.66 -21.58 1.24
CA LEU A 24 1.88 -21.93 0.51
C LEU A 24 3.03 -22.34 1.46
N GLY A 25 2.94 -22.04 2.76
CA GLY A 25 3.98 -22.34 3.75
C GLY A 25 4.44 -23.81 3.77
N PRO A 26 3.51 -24.80 3.84
CA PRO A 26 3.87 -26.21 3.76
C PRO A 26 4.60 -26.59 2.47
N LEU A 27 4.22 -25.98 1.33
CA LEU A 27 4.85 -26.23 0.04
C LEU A 27 6.27 -25.65 -0.03
N ILE A 28 6.47 -24.46 0.53
CA ILE A 28 7.80 -23.85 0.68
C ILE A 28 8.72 -24.72 1.55
N ALA A 29 8.17 -25.29 2.63
CA ALA A 29 8.90 -26.16 3.55
C ALA A 29 9.22 -27.54 2.96
N ALA A 30 8.42 -28.03 2.02
CA ALA A 30 8.53 -29.35 1.40
C ALA A 30 9.72 -29.52 0.42
N ARG A 31 10.71 -28.61 0.43
CA ARG A 31 12.01 -28.72 -0.26
C ARG A 31 11.93 -28.61 -1.81
N PRO A 32 13.05 -28.53 -2.56
CA PRO A 32 13.21 -27.66 -3.74
C PRO A 32 12.16 -27.77 -4.83
N PHE A 33 11.60 -28.97 -5.04
CA PHE A 33 10.60 -29.21 -6.08
C PHE A 33 9.41 -28.27 -5.98
N PHE A 34 8.82 -28.08 -4.80
CA PHE A 34 7.64 -27.20 -4.70
C PHE A 34 7.98 -25.71 -4.77
N GLN A 35 9.23 -25.34 -4.47
CA GLN A 35 9.64 -23.94 -4.52
C GLN A 35 9.63 -23.39 -5.94
N GLU A 36 9.94 -24.20 -6.95
CA GLU A 36 9.91 -23.76 -8.35
C GLU A 36 8.50 -23.36 -8.79
N PHE A 37 7.47 -24.04 -8.27
CA PHE A 37 6.08 -23.74 -8.55
C PHE A 37 5.58 -22.57 -7.69
N VAL A 38 5.88 -22.55 -6.39
CA VAL A 38 5.45 -21.47 -5.49
C VAL A 38 6.00 -20.11 -5.91
N PHE A 39 7.26 -20.08 -6.38
CA PHE A 39 7.91 -18.87 -6.84
C PHE A 39 7.80 -18.67 -8.36
N SER A 40 6.90 -19.38 -9.03
CA SER A 40 6.59 -19.10 -10.43
C SER A 40 5.81 -17.78 -10.52
N ARG A 41 5.99 -17.06 -11.63
CA ARG A 41 5.31 -15.79 -11.84
C ARG A 41 3.80 -15.92 -11.73
N GLU A 42 3.23 -17.00 -12.28
CA GLU A 42 1.78 -17.26 -12.28
C GLU A 42 1.20 -17.38 -10.88
N VAL A 43 1.97 -17.87 -9.91
CA VAL A 43 1.56 -17.94 -8.50
C VAL A 43 1.79 -16.58 -7.83
N LEU A 44 2.95 -15.97 -8.05
CA LEU A 44 3.34 -14.74 -7.35
C LEU A 44 2.51 -13.51 -7.70
N VAL A 45 1.92 -13.45 -8.90
CA VAL A 45 1.04 -12.34 -9.32
C VAL A 45 -0.44 -12.54 -8.96
N ASP A 46 -0.81 -13.72 -8.47
CA ASP A 46 -2.21 -14.16 -8.32
C ASP A 46 -2.50 -14.72 -6.91
N VAL A 47 -1.50 -14.71 -6.02
CA VAL A 47 -1.62 -15.11 -4.61
C VAL A 47 -2.44 -14.09 -3.83
N ASP A 48 -3.27 -14.55 -2.90
CA ASP A 48 -3.99 -13.65 -2.02
C ASP A 48 -3.07 -13.10 -0.90
N LEU A 49 -3.00 -11.77 -0.82
CA LEU A 49 -2.21 -10.98 0.11
C LEU A 49 -3.06 -10.13 1.06
N ASP A 50 -4.37 -10.42 1.20
CA ASP A 50 -5.28 -9.67 2.07
C ASP A 50 -4.80 -9.56 3.52
N GLU A 51 -4.10 -10.58 4.03
CA GLU A 51 -3.51 -10.54 5.37
C GLU A 51 -2.44 -9.44 5.51
N PHE A 52 -1.69 -9.15 4.44
CA PHE A 52 -0.74 -8.03 4.45
C PHE A 52 -1.46 -6.67 4.42
N LEU A 53 -2.65 -6.58 3.81
CA LEU A 53 -3.48 -5.38 3.90
C LEU A 53 -4.07 -5.18 5.31
N ALA A 54 -4.45 -6.27 5.97
CA ALA A 54 -4.97 -6.27 7.33
C ALA A 54 -3.86 -6.05 8.38
N ASN A 55 -2.63 -6.46 8.10
CA ASN A 55 -1.48 -6.31 8.99
C ASN A 55 -0.21 -5.99 8.19
N THR A 56 -0.06 -4.72 7.84
CA THR A 56 1.08 -4.21 7.04
C THR A 56 2.44 -4.35 7.72
N ARG A 57 2.48 -4.66 9.04
CA ARG A 57 3.73 -5.03 9.74
C ARG A 57 4.42 -6.22 9.11
N LEU A 58 3.66 -7.12 8.49
CA LEU A 58 4.20 -8.29 7.81
C LEU A 58 5.09 -7.92 6.62
N GLY A 59 4.90 -6.72 6.04
CA GLY A 59 5.67 -6.17 4.93
C GLY A 59 6.92 -5.40 5.33
N ARG A 60 7.19 -5.21 6.63
CA ARG A 60 8.38 -4.49 7.10
C ARG A 60 9.66 -5.30 6.93
N GLU A 61 10.81 -4.64 6.85
CA GLU A 61 12.12 -5.27 6.72
C GLU A 61 12.41 -6.33 7.80
N GLU A 62 11.96 -6.11 9.03
CA GLU A 62 12.21 -7.02 10.16
C GLU A 62 11.30 -8.25 10.19
N SER A 63 10.26 -8.27 9.35
CA SER A 63 9.30 -9.38 9.28
C SER A 63 9.93 -10.60 8.61
N ILE A 64 9.77 -11.77 9.22
CA ILE A 64 10.18 -13.05 8.60
C ILE A 64 9.43 -13.32 7.28
N TYR A 65 8.27 -12.69 7.09
CA TYR A 65 7.46 -12.83 5.89
C TYR A 65 7.91 -11.92 4.75
N ARG A 66 8.71 -10.88 5.04
CA ARG A 66 9.18 -9.85 4.10
C ARG A 66 9.66 -10.35 2.74
N PRO A 67 10.43 -11.46 2.64
CA PRO A 67 10.94 -11.89 1.34
C PRO A 67 9.84 -12.32 0.35
N PHE A 68 8.69 -12.77 0.85
CA PHE A 68 7.60 -13.25 -0.01
C PHE A 68 6.87 -12.13 -0.76
N PRO A 69 6.26 -11.11 -0.10
CA PRO A 69 5.61 -10.01 -0.80
C PRO A 69 6.60 -9.20 -1.65
N LEU A 70 7.90 -9.14 -1.28
CA LEU A 70 8.90 -8.47 -2.11
C LEU A 70 9.08 -9.17 -3.47
N ARG A 71 9.04 -10.51 -3.50
CA ARG A 71 9.05 -11.28 -4.75
C ARG A 71 7.76 -11.05 -5.55
N CYS A 72 6.60 -11.06 -4.89
CA CYS A 72 5.33 -10.70 -5.54
C CYS A 72 5.38 -9.31 -6.18
N ALA A 73 5.93 -8.31 -5.48
CA ALA A 73 6.05 -6.94 -5.98
C ALA A 73 6.97 -6.85 -7.20
N THR A 74 8.07 -7.63 -7.20
CA THR A 74 9.01 -7.75 -8.33
C THR A 74 8.33 -8.36 -9.56
N GLU A 75 7.46 -9.34 -9.37
CA GLU A 75 6.70 -9.99 -10.46
C GLU A 75 5.49 -9.17 -10.95
N GLY A 76 5.16 -8.07 -10.27
CA GLY A 76 4.11 -7.14 -10.67
C GLY A 76 2.78 -7.30 -9.93
N HIS A 77 2.76 -7.97 -8.77
CA HIS A 77 1.54 -8.08 -7.97
C HIS A 77 1.12 -6.71 -7.40
N GLU A 78 -0.10 -6.27 -7.71
CA GLU A 78 -0.57 -4.91 -7.38
C GLU A 78 -0.59 -4.63 -5.86
N ILE A 79 -1.20 -5.51 -5.05
CA ILE A 79 -1.21 -5.37 -3.58
C ILE A 79 0.21 -5.37 -3.00
N ALA A 80 1.09 -6.25 -3.47
CA ALA A 80 2.46 -6.30 -2.98
C ALA A 80 3.22 -5.00 -3.28
N ARG A 81 3.05 -4.44 -4.50
CA ARG A 81 3.61 -3.13 -4.88
C ARG A 81 3.06 -2.00 -4.04
N TYR A 82 1.74 -2.00 -3.79
CA TYR A 82 1.11 -1.02 -2.91
C TYR A 82 1.72 -1.03 -1.49
N ILE A 83 1.82 -2.20 -0.89
CA ILE A 83 2.35 -2.38 0.48
C ILE A 83 3.84 -2.04 0.52
N GLU A 84 4.61 -2.48 -0.48
CA GLU A 84 6.03 -2.16 -0.61
C GLU A 84 6.29 -0.66 -0.66
N ALA A 85 5.54 0.04 -1.53
CA ALA A 85 5.65 1.48 -1.66
C ALA A 85 5.29 2.19 -0.35
N LEU A 86 4.22 1.77 0.32
CA LEU A 86 3.84 2.30 1.63
C LEU A 86 4.93 2.08 2.68
N CYS A 87 5.50 0.88 2.75
CA CYS A 87 6.59 0.57 3.68
C CYS A 87 7.79 1.49 3.45
N ARG A 88 8.28 1.61 2.21
CA ARG A 88 9.42 2.48 1.90
C ARG A 88 9.16 3.94 2.24
N LEU A 89 8.02 4.48 1.82
CA LEU A 89 7.68 5.89 2.07
C LEU A 89 7.52 6.18 3.57
N THR A 90 6.98 5.22 4.33
CA THR A 90 6.78 5.36 5.78
C THR A 90 8.09 5.18 6.58
N GLN A 91 8.96 4.27 6.14
CA GLN A 91 10.15 3.89 6.92
C GLN A 91 11.43 4.64 6.51
N GLU A 92 11.57 4.94 5.22
CA GLU A 92 12.76 5.55 4.62
C GLU A 92 12.52 7.01 4.19
N GLY A 93 11.27 7.39 3.92
CA GLY A 93 10.88 8.74 3.52
C GLY A 93 10.75 8.93 2.00
N PRO A 94 10.90 10.17 1.50
CA PRO A 94 10.68 10.48 0.08
C PRO A 94 11.54 9.65 -0.88
N SER A 95 10.89 8.92 -1.77
CA SER A 95 11.52 8.13 -2.83
C SER A 95 10.70 8.20 -4.11
N VAL A 96 11.35 8.57 -5.22
CA VAL A 96 10.71 8.62 -6.55
C VAL A 96 10.24 7.23 -6.96
N GLU A 97 11.08 6.22 -6.77
CA GLU A 97 10.76 4.82 -7.10
C GLU A 97 9.54 4.31 -6.32
N ALA A 98 9.44 4.65 -5.03
CA ALA A 98 8.31 4.25 -4.21
C ALA A 98 7.02 5.01 -4.59
N LEU A 99 7.13 6.30 -4.94
CA LEU A 99 5.99 7.08 -5.46
C LEU A 99 5.51 6.54 -6.82
N GLU A 100 6.41 6.19 -7.73
CA GLU A 100 6.07 5.59 -9.02
C GLU A 100 5.37 4.25 -8.83
N MET A 101 5.91 3.39 -7.95
CA MET A 101 5.29 2.10 -7.60
C MET A 101 3.86 2.27 -7.07
N LEU A 102 3.63 3.28 -6.23
CA LEU A 102 2.30 3.60 -5.70
C LEU A 102 1.36 4.18 -6.76
N GLY A 103 1.89 5.02 -7.65
CA GLY A 103 1.16 5.63 -8.76
C GLY A 103 0.69 4.62 -9.82
N GLU A 104 1.52 3.62 -10.13
CA GLU A 104 1.18 2.55 -11.08
C GLU A 104 -0.03 1.73 -10.64
N VAL A 105 -0.14 1.42 -9.34
CA VAL A 105 -1.26 0.66 -8.77
C VAL A 105 -2.44 1.54 -8.37
N GLY A 106 -2.24 2.87 -8.36
CA GLY A 106 -3.26 3.85 -7.99
C GLY A 106 -4.52 3.79 -8.84
N TYR A 107 -4.46 3.33 -10.10
CA TYR A 107 -5.66 3.20 -10.93
C TYR A 107 -6.52 2.00 -10.51
N SER A 108 -5.93 0.85 -10.18
CA SER A 108 -6.65 -0.38 -9.84
C SER A 108 -7.24 -0.35 -8.42
N TYR A 109 -6.58 0.32 -7.47
CA TYR A 109 -6.93 0.27 -6.05
C TYR A 109 -7.17 1.65 -5.45
N ILE A 110 -8.36 1.90 -4.90
CA ILE A 110 -8.75 3.25 -4.43
C ILE A 110 -7.90 3.73 -3.25
N SER A 111 -7.53 2.82 -2.34
CA SER A 111 -6.63 3.12 -1.23
C SER A 111 -5.21 3.45 -1.73
N ALA A 112 -4.79 2.89 -2.85
CA ALA A 112 -3.55 3.30 -3.51
C ALA A 112 -3.65 4.71 -4.12
N THR A 113 -4.78 5.07 -4.74
CA THR A 113 -4.99 6.45 -5.22
C THR A 113 -4.86 7.45 -4.08
N PHE A 114 -5.52 7.17 -2.95
CA PHE A 114 -5.50 8.04 -1.78
C PHE A 114 -4.11 8.11 -1.15
N ALA A 115 -3.48 6.96 -0.91
CA ALA A 115 -2.12 6.91 -0.40
C ALA A 115 -1.15 7.68 -1.29
N PHE A 116 -1.27 7.54 -2.62
CA PHE A 116 -0.43 8.26 -3.57
C PHE A 116 -0.61 9.78 -3.46
N ALA A 117 -1.85 10.25 -3.38
CA ALA A 117 -2.12 11.67 -3.18
C ALA A 117 -1.47 12.20 -1.90
N VAL A 118 -1.66 11.50 -0.77
CA VAL A 118 -1.12 11.92 0.53
C VAL A 118 0.40 11.89 0.54
N MET A 119 1.02 10.85 -0.02
CA MET A 119 2.48 10.74 -0.08
C MET A 119 3.10 11.80 -0.99
N LEU A 120 2.46 12.15 -2.12
CA LEU A 120 2.89 13.29 -2.94
C LEU A 120 2.87 14.60 -2.15
N LEU A 121 1.84 14.84 -1.36
CA LEU A 121 1.75 16.03 -0.51
C LEU A 121 2.84 16.05 0.57
N CYS A 122 3.09 14.91 1.24
CA CYS A 122 4.14 14.77 2.25
C CYS A 122 5.54 15.00 1.64
N CYS A 123 5.75 14.58 0.39
CA CYS A 123 6.99 14.80 -0.36
C CYS A 123 7.13 16.23 -0.94
N GLY A 124 6.16 17.12 -0.73
CA GLY A 124 6.20 18.50 -1.23
C GLY A 124 5.70 18.70 -2.67
N SER A 125 5.24 17.63 -3.33
CA SER A 125 4.65 17.67 -4.68
C SER A 125 3.20 18.14 -4.66
N TYR A 126 2.96 19.35 -4.11
CA TYR A 126 1.62 19.89 -3.83
C TYR A 126 0.66 19.81 -5.02
N GLU A 127 1.05 20.33 -6.19
CA GLU A 127 0.17 20.38 -7.37
C GLU A 127 -0.27 18.99 -7.82
N GLN A 128 0.69 18.06 -7.88
CA GLN A 128 0.42 16.68 -8.29
C GLN A 128 -0.44 15.97 -7.25
N GLY A 129 -0.14 16.13 -5.96
CA GLY A 129 -0.94 15.57 -4.87
C GLY A 129 -2.39 16.07 -4.90
N MET A 130 -2.62 17.34 -5.22
CA MET A 130 -3.96 17.91 -5.39
C MET A 130 -4.67 17.39 -6.66
N VAL A 131 -3.95 17.18 -7.77
CA VAL A 131 -4.52 16.53 -8.97
C VAL A 131 -4.98 15.11 -8.64
N VAL A 132 -4.15 14.31 -7.99
CA VAL A 132 -4.50 12.92 -7.60
C VAL A 132 -5.63 12.91 -6.57
N THR A 133 -5.67 13.86 -5.64
CA THR A 133 -6.78 14.04 -4.70
C THR A 133 -8.12 14.25 -5.44
N ARG A 134 -8.14 15.06 -6.49
CA ARG A 134 -9.36 15.27 -7.30
C ARG A 134 -9.75 13.98 -8.04
N THR A 135 -8.77 13.23 -8.55
CA THR A 135 -9.01 11.91 -9.16
C THR A 135 -9.55 10.89 -8.17
N PHE A 136 -9.11 10.94 -6.91
CA PHE A 136 -9.67 10.11 -5.84
C PHE A 136 -11.14 10.46 -5.60
N PHE A 137 -11.47 11.75 -5.46
CA PHE A 137 -12.86 12.20 -5.27
C PHE A 137 -13.76 11.96 -6.47
N SER A 138 -13.24 11.92 -7.71
CA SER A 138 -14.07 11.59 -8.88
C SER A 138 -14.47 10.11 -8.94
N ARG A 139 -13.82 9.26 -8.14
CA ARG A 139 -14.08 7.81 -8.06
C ARG A 139 -14.94 7.41 -6.87
N ILE A 140 -15.22 8.34 -5.96
CA ILE A 140 -15.96 8.11 -4.72
C ILE A 140 -17.26 8.91 -4.74
N GLN A 141 -18.33 8.35 -4.19
CA GLN A 141 -19.65 8.99 -4.25
C GLN A 141 -19.89 9.95 -3.07
N THR A 142 -19.35 9.63 -1.90
CA THR A 142 -19.67 10.31 -0.64
C THR A 142 -18.42 10.66 0.16
N LEU A 143 -18.52 11.65 1.04
CA LEU A 143 -17.40 12.01 1.92
C LEU A 143 -17.15 10.91 2.96
N GLU A 144 -18.20 10.22 3.40
CA GLU A 144 -18.12 9.10 4.34
C GLU A 144 -17.30 7.94 3.76
N GLU A 145 -17.51 7.61 2.48
CA GLU A 145 -16.70 6.61 1.77
C GLU A 145 -15.24 7.06 1.65
N ALA A 146 -14.99 8.34 1.35
CA ALA A 146 -13.63 8.89 1.31
C ALA A 146 -12.93 8.78 2.67
N VAL A 147 -13.63 9.11 3.77
CA VAL A 147 -13.13 8.96 5.14
C VAL A 147 -12.80 7.49 5.43
N ALA A 148 -13.68 6.55 5.07
CA ALA A 148 -13.46 5.12 5.30
C ALA A 148 -12.18 4.62 4.61
N VAL A 149 -11.97 4.99 3.33
CA VAL A 149 -10.73 4.64 2.62
C VAL A 149 -9.51 5.27 3.30
N ALA A 150 -9.62 6.53 3.71
CA ALA A 150 -8.51 7.23 4.32
C ALA A 150 -8.14 6.66 5.70
N GLU A 151 -9.13 6.24 6.50
CA GLU A 151 -8.90 5.57 7.78
C GLU A 151 -8.23 4.20 7.61
N VAL A 152 -8.57 3.44 6.56
CA VAL A 152 -7.87 2.20 6.21
C VAL A 152 -6.39 2.47 5.92
N VAL A 153 -6.09 3.47 5.10
CA VAL A 153 -4.69 3.82 4.77
C VAL A 153 -3.94 4.37 5.98
N GLU A 154 -4.59 5.19 6.80
CA GLU A 154 -4.01 5.71 8.04
C GLU A 154 -3.65 4.56 8.99
N ASP A 155 -4.55 3.60 9.15
CA ASP A 155 -4.33 2.41 9.97
C ASP A 155 -3.20 1.52 9.44
N GLN A 156 -3.12 1.36 8.12
CA GLN A 156 -2.01 0.66 7.47
C GLN A 156 -0.66 1.35 7.71
N ILE A 157 -0.59 2.67 7.64
CA ILE A 157 0.62 3.44 7.95
C ILE A 157 0.98 3.29 9.44
N ARG A 158 0.00 3.37 10.36
CA ARG A 158 0.23 3.14 11.79
C ARG A 158 0.74 1.74 12.09
N HIS A 159 0.22 0.74 11.39
CA HIS A 159 0.66 -0.63 11.52
C HIS A 159 2.12 -0.78 11.10
N ILE A 160 2.50 -0.27 9.92
CA ILE A 160 3.92 -0.24 9.49
C ILE A 160 4.77 0.42 10.58
N GLY A 161 4.34 1.58 11.06
CA GLY A 161 5.04 2.37 12.06
C GLY A 161 6.31 3.02 11.50
N PRO A 162 6.82 4.06 12.18
CA PRO A 162 7.96 4.83 11.67
C PRO A 162 9.23 3.99 11.64
N GLY A 163 10.01 4.14 10.56
CA GLY A 163 11.38 3.62 10.49
C GLY A 163 12.35 4.54 11.22
N HIS A 164 12.26 5.84 10.95
CA HIS A 164 12.99 6.92 11.65
C HIS A 164 12.00 8.03 12.03
N ARG A 165 12.42 8.98 12.89
CA ARG A 165 11.55 10.13 13.25
C ARG A 165 11.54 11.18 12.13
N ASN A 166 10.35 11.62 11.75
CA ASN A 166 10.08 12.72 10.84
C ASN A 166 10.71 12.50 9.45
N VAL A 167 10.45 11.35 8.82
CA VAL A 167 11.04 11.00 7.51
C VAL A 167 10.67 12.00 6.40
N PHE A 168 9.58 12.76 6.60
CA PHE A 168 9.14 13.83 5.69
C PHE A 168 9.52 15.24 6.15
N TYR A 169 10.35 15.40 7.19
CA TYR A 169 10.75 16.72 7.70
C TYR A 169 11.43 17.57 6.64
N GLY A 170 10.95 18.79 6.45
CA GLY A 170 11.50 19.72 5.46
C GLY A 170 11.04 19.49 4.01
N TYR A 171 10.25 18.43 3.75
CA TYR A 171 9.66 18.17 2.44
C TYR A 171 8.23 18.69 2.31
N ILE A 172 7.44 18.61 3.38
CA ILE A 172 6.04 19.04 3.34
C ILE A 172 5.95 20.57 3.25
N HIS A 173 5.42 21.07 2.13
CA HIS A 173 5.21 22.49 1.88
C HIS A 173 3.83 22.70 1.25
N PHE A 174 2.86 23.11 2.07
CA PHE A 174 1.55 23.52 1.56
C PHE A 174 1.63 24.92 0.98
N LYS A 175 1.26 25.08 -0.29
CA LYS A 175 1.18 26.40 -0.93
C LYS A 175 -0.07 27.18 -0.50
N GLU A 176 -1.15 26.46 -0.21
CA GLU A 176 -2.44 27.03 0.17
C GLU A 176 -2.97 26.28 1.39
N TYR A 177 -3.60 27.03 2.29
CA TYR A 177 -4.30 26.48 3.44
C TYR A 177 -5.80 26.48 3.16
N PRO A 178 -6.54 25.40 3.49
CA PRO A 178 -7.98 25.37 3.32
C PRO A 178 -8.65 26.52 4.07
N ILE A 179 -9.66 27.16 3.46
CA ILE A 179 -10.42 28.25 4.13
C ILE A 179 -11.06 27.78 5.44
N CYS A 180 -11.43 26.49 5.49
CA CYS A 180 -12.00 25.84 6.67
C CYS A 180 -10.96 25.33 7.67
N TYR A 181 -9.67 25.66 7.51
CA TYR A 181 -8.58 25.20 8.39
C TYR A 181 -8.84 25.44 9.88
N PHE A 182 -9.41 26.60 10.24
CA PHE A 182 -9.75 26.91 11.64
C PHE A 182 -11.15 26.45 12.07
N ALA A 183 -11.98 26.02 11.11
CA ALA A 183 -13.36 25.60 11.37
C ALA A 183 -13.46 24.09 11.62
N HIS A 184 -12.55 23.31 11.04
CA HIS A 184 -12.53 21.86 11.12
C HIS A 184 -11.30 21.41 11.92
N THR A 185 -11.52 20.67 13.00
CA THR A 185 -10.44 20.04 13.76
C THR A 185 -9.84 18.87 12.97
N ASN A 186 -8.63 18.44 13.36
CA ASN A 186 -7.96 17.25 12.83
C ASN A 186 -8.69 15.92 13.15
N SER A 187 -10.01 15.91 13.41
CA SER A 187 -10.85 14.73 13.64
C SER A 187 -11.64 14.35 12.38
N SER A 188 -11.77 13.05 12.08
CA SER A 188 -12.51 12.58 10.89
C SER A 188 -13.99 12.99 10.88
N SER A 189 -14.59 13.27 12.03
CA SER A 189 -15.98 13.72 12.17
C SER A 189 -16.24 15.18 11.76
N SER A 190 -15.21 15.98 11.52
CA SER A 190 -15.34 17.41 11.23
C SER A 190 -14.75 17.84 9.90
N ILE A 191 -14.21 16.93 9.09
CA ILE A 191 -13.56 17.30 7.82
C ILE A 191 -14.57 17.53 6.69
N CYS A 192 -14.16 18.26 5.66
CA CYS A 192 -14.88 18.38 4.40
C CYS A 192 -13.92 18.17 3.22
N GLN A 193 -14.46 18.07 2.00
CA GLN A 193 -13.65 17.86 0.78
C GLN A 193 -12.54 18.89 0.59
N ASN A 194 -12.74 20.15 1.03
CA ASN A 194 -11.76 21.21 0.88
C ASN A 194 -10.55 21.08 1.82
N CYS A 195 -10.71 20.50 3.01
CA CYS A 195 -9.62 20.30 3.96
C CYS A 195 -9.15 18.85 4.06
N PHE A 196 -9.80 17.92 3.35
CA PHE A 196 -9.57 16.49 3.45
C PHE A 196 -8.09 16.12 3.24
N ALA A 197 -7.54 16.45 2.07
CA ALA A 197 -6.16 16.10 1.73
C ALA A 197 -5.13 16.77 2.65
N PHE A 198 -5.39 18.02 3.02
CA PHE A 198 -4.56 18.74 4.00
C PHE A 198 -4.53 18.00 5.34
N ASN A 199 -5.70 17.67 5.90
CA ASN A 199 -5.80 17.01 7.21
C ASN A 199 -5.07 15.67 7.23
N TYR A 200 -5.31 14.82 6.23
CA TYR A 200 -4.68 13.50 6.18
C TYR A 200 -3.19 13.57 5.88
N ALA A 201 -2.73 14.50 5.04
CA ALA A 201 -1.29 14.72 4.85
C ALA A 201 -0.60 15.20 6.12
N THR A 202 -1.22 16.10 6.90
CA THR A 202 -0.70 16.49 8.21
C THR A 202 -0.64 15.32 9.18
N ARG A 203 -1.70 14.50 9.28
CA ARG A 203 -1.69 13.31 10.16
C ARG A 203 -0.62 12.31 9.75
N VAL A 204 -0.48 12.02 8.45
CA VAL A 204 0.58 11.11 7.95
C VAL A 204 1.96 11.67 8.25
N HIS A 205 2.17 12.97 8.06
CA HIS A 205 3.43 13.62 8.42
C HIS A 205 3.75 13.51 9.92
N GLU A 206 2.75 13.58 10.80
CA GLU A 206 2.94 13.41 12.25
C GLU A 206 3.25 11.96 12.67
N MET A 207 2.82 10.97 11.86
CA MET A 207 3.07 9.55 12.12
C MET A 207 4.45 9.07 11.65
N CYS A 208 5.05 9.73 10.66
CA CYS A 208 6.23 9.29 9.92
C CYS A 208 7.40 10.28 10.06
#